data_AF-A0A3C1PRR1-F1
#
_entry.id   AF-A0A3C1PRR1-F1
#
_cell.length_a   1.000
_cell.length_b   1.000
_cell.length_c   1.000
_cell.angle_alpha   90.00
_cell.angle_beta   90.00
_cell.angle_gamma   90.00
#
_symmetry.space_group_name_H-M   'P 1'
#
loop_
_entity.id
_entity.type
_entity.pdbx_description
1 polymer ?
#
loop_
_entity_poly.entity_id
_entity_poly.type
_entity_poly.pdbx_seq_one_letter_code
_entity_poly.pdbx_strand_id
1 'polypeptide(L)'
;FAADKQYGTEFDYKHFIDQCHKAGIAVIIDMVLNHSFGQSPFVRLYMNNYVPTAENPWFNTDCPHKPWCWGADFNHESPLVEQLIDRVNSYWLTEYKVDGFRFDFTKGFTNTVSDGWAKDDARIGNLKRMADEIWKVNPNAYVILEHLTDNSEEKILAEYGMMLWGNMNGKYNEATMGYNEGSKSDVSGVSYKSRNWTVPHLIGYMESHDEERLMYKNIQYGNTLGSYSIKNPATALQRVELAANFFLTVPGPKMIWQFGELGYDFSINTCNNELLTVADGCRVDVKPIRWTYLYNPDRLRLYKVFAALNKLRKEQAVFQTTDFALNVAGAMKQIALKSASLNVVVLGNFDVKEGKMFANFPKTGTWYDYYTGKTLNVTSTSQEITMQAGEYRLYTDVSIGVADLATAISPDETRYIAELKLFPNPAQYEITLQSDEIISEVQFYDINGRILQHSAENSSTVISSVSNLPSGYYFVKIETQSGKIAVKEFIKTSN
;
A
#
# COMPACT_ATOMS: atom_id res chain seq x y z
N PHE A 1 22.32 17.23 -19.29
CA PHE A 1 22.00 16.46 -18.07
C PHE A 1 22.07 14.98 -18.42
N ALA A 2 22.38 14.10 -17.48
CA ALA A 2 22.58 12.68 -17.77
C ALA A 2 22.01 11.81 -16.65
N ALA A 3 21.52 10.62 -17.01
CA ALA A 3 21.17 9.57 -16.05
C ALA A 3 22.44 8.96 -15.43
N ASP A 4 22.33 8.40 -14.22
CA ASP A 4 23.43 7.65 -13.62
C ASP A 4 23.68 6.36 -14.42
N LYS A 5 24.95 6.13 -14.78
CA LYS A 5 25.38 4.94 -15.55
C LYS A 5 25.08 3.62 -14.84
N GLN A 6 24.91 3.61 -13.52
CA GLN A 6 24.54 2.40 -12.76
C GLN A 6 23.13 1.93 -13.12
N TYR A 7 22.24 2.83 -13.57
CA TYR A 7 20.88 2.50 -13.96
C TYR A 7 20.73 2.14 -15.44
N GLY A 8 21.80 2.22 -16.23
CA GLY A 8 21.83 1.88 -17.65
C GLY A 8 22.25 3.04 -18.54
N THR A 9 22.15 2.83 -19.84
CA THR A 9 22.42 3.86 -20.85
C THR A 9 21.22 4.79 -21.03
N GLU A 10 21.42 5.91 -21.74
CA GLU A 10 20.31 6.77 -22.16
C GLU A 10 19.24 6.03 -22.97
N PHE A 11 19.65 5.04 -23.79
CA PHE A 11 18.74 4.24 -24.60
C PHE A 11 17.92 3.29 -23.74
N ASP A 12 18.54 2.68 -22.71
CA ASP A 12 17.83 1.81 -21.77
C ASP A 12 16.73 2.59 -21.03
N TYR A 13 17.04 3.82 -20.62
CA TYR A 13 16.09 4.68 -19.90
C TYR A 13 14.92 5.10 -20.80
N LYS A 14 15.21 5.55 -22.04
CA LYS A 14 14.16 5.89 -23.01
C LYS A 14 13.32 4.67 -23.38
N HIS A 15 13.95 3.51 -23.54
CA HIS A 15 13.25 2.26 -23.81
C HIS A 15 12.31 1.89 -22.66
N PHE A 16 12.76 2.00 -21.41
CA PHE A 16 11.92 1.77 -20.23
C PHE A 16 10.69 2.68 -20.23
N ILE A 17 10.86 3.98 -20.44
CA ILE A 17 9.76 4.95 -20.50
C ILE A 17 8.78 4.60 -21.64
N ASP A 18 9.29 4.28 -22.82
CA ASP A 18 8.46 3.86 -23.96
C ASP A 18 7.64 2.59 -23.65
N GLN A 19 8.19 1.62 -22.91
CA GLN A 19 7.44 0.43 -22.51
C GLN A 19 6.38 0.73 -21.45
N CYS A 20 6.67 1.61 -20.48
CA CYS A 20 5.70 2.10 -19.51
C CYS A 20 4.52 2.79 -20.22
N HIS A 21 4.80 3.69 -21.17
CA HIS A 21 3.77 4.39 -21.93
C HIS A 21 2.90 3.44 -22.77
N LYS A 22 3.50 2.42 -23.42
CA LYS A 22 2.74 1.38 -24.13
C LYS A 22 1.80 0.60 -23.21
N ALA A 23 2.16 0.46 -21.94
CA ALA A 23 1.34 -0.18 -20.91
C ALA A 23 0.33 0.79 -20.24
N GLY A 24 0.31 2.07 -20.62
CA GLY A 24 -0.54 3.09 -19.98
C GLY A 24 -0.07 3.48 -18.58
N ILE A 25 1.23 3.40 -18.31
CA ILE A 25 1.88 3.74 -17.04
C ILE A 25 2.68 5.03 -17.23
N ALA A 26 2.37 6.05 -16.43
CA ALA A 26 3.15 7.28 -16.37
C ALA A 26 4.45 7.06 -15.57
N VAL A 27 5.52 7.73 -15.97
CA VAL A 27 6.84 7.71 -15.33
C VAL A 27 7.11 9.08 -14.68
N ILE A 28 7.19 9.07 -13.36
CA ILE A 28 7.60 10.23 -12.55
C ILE A 28 9.03 10.00 -12.07
N ILE A 29 9.89 11.00 -12.20
CA ILE A 29 11.27 10.93 -11.70
C ILE A 29 11.47 11.85 -10.50
N ASP A 30 12.40 11.47 -9.63
CA ASP A 30 12.84 12.32 -8.53
C ASP A 30 13.75 13.45 -9.04
N MET A 31 13.57 14.64 -8.49
CA MET A 31 14.23 15.87 -8.93
C MET A 31 14.77 16.61 -7.70
N VAL A 32 16.05 16.34 -7.39
CA VAL A 32 16.77 16.92 -6.26
C VAL A 32 17.36 18.27 -6.66
N LEU A 33 16.56 19.33 -6.51
CA LEU A 33 16.95 20.70 -6.88
C LEU A 33 17.08 21.63 -5.68
N ASN A 34 16.92 21.13 -4.45
CA ASN A 34 17.27 21.92 -3.27
C ASN A 34 18.80 22.09 -3.16
N HIS A 35 19.54 21.01 -3.38
CA HIS A 35 20.95 20.97 -3.04
C HIS A 35 21.80 20.13 -4.01
N SER A 36 23.11 20.33 -3.93
CA SER A 36 24.11 19.54 -4.66
C SER A 36 25.36 19.31 -3.83
N PHE A 37 26.08 18.21 -4.08
CA PHE A 37 27.30 17.87 -3.34
C PHE A 37 28.56 18.21 -4.13
N GLY A 38 29.71 18.17 -3.45
CA GLY A 38 31.01 18.64 -3.97
C GLY A 38 31.56 17.93 -5.22
N GLN A 39 30.89 16.91 -5.76
CA GLN A 39 31.22 16.36 -7.09
C GLN A 39 30.57 17.15 -8.24
N SER A 40 29.54 17.94 -7.95
CA SER A 40 28.84 18.78 -8.91
C SER A 40 29.76 19.86 -9.47
N PRO A 41 29.83 20.04 -10.80
CA PRO A 41 30.66 21.08 -11.41
C PRO A 41 30.25 22.49 -10.96
N PHE A 42 28.95 22.71 -10.71
CA PHE A 42 28.45 24.00 -10.21
C PHE A 42 29.01 24.34 -8.82
N VAL A 43 29.25 23.34 -7.97
CA VAL A 43 29.88 23.52 -6.66
C VAL A 43 31.39 23.69 -6.84
N ARG A 44 32.03 22.78 -7.58
CA ARG A 44 33.51 22.72 -7.70
C ARG A 44 34.15 23.94 -8.32
N LEU A 45 33.46 24.62 -9.23
CA LEU A 45 33.99 25.81 -9.90
C LEU A 45 34.14 27.01 -8.95
N TYR A 46 33.33 27.08 -7.89
CA TYR A 46 33.27 28.22 -6.97
C TYR A 46 33.12 27.73 -5.52
N MET A 47 34.11 26.99 -5.01
CA MET A 47 34.14 26.50 -3.63
C MET A 47 35.50 26.71 -2.97
N ASN A 48 35.47 26.85 -1.64
CA ASN A 48 36.64 26.78 -0.76
C ASN A 48 36.35 25.78 0.36
N ASN A 49 37.23 24.80 0.59
CA ASN A 49 37.05 23.75 1.60
C ASN A 49 35.66 23.07 1.54
N TYR A 50 35.20 22.73 0.33
CA TYR A 50 33.88 22.11 0.07
C TYR A 50 32.65 22.98 0.38
N VAL A 51 32.83 24.28 0.64
CA VAL A 51 31.76 25.25 0.86
C VAL A 51 31.70 26.22 -0.33
N PRO A 52 30.51 26.52 -0.90
CA PRO A 52 30.37 27.56 -1.93
C PRO A 52 30.93 28.90 -1.47
N THR A 53 31.69 29.58 -2.34
CA THR A 53 32.17 30.94 -2.05
C THR A 53 31.09 31.99 -2.33
N ALA A 54 31.30 33.23 -1.88
CA ALA A 54 30.37 34.33 -2.16
C ALA A 54 30.25 34.66 -3.66
N GLU A 55 31.24 34.27 -4.46
CA GLU A 55 31.25 34.43 -5.93
C GLU A 55 30.50 33.30 -6.65
N ASN A 56 29.99 32.28 -5.94
CA ASN A 56 29.24 31.19 -6.55
C ASN A 56 27.89 31.71 -7.08
N PRO A 57 27.61 31.65 -8.39
CA PRO A 57 26.37 32.19 -8.94
C PRO A 57 25.15 31.27 -8.77
N TRP A 58 25.36 30.05 -8.26
CA TRP A 58 24.34 28.99 -8.19
C TRP A 58 23.87 28.71 -6.76
N PHE A 59 24.77 28.77 -5.78
CA PHE A 59 24.52 28.32 -4.42
C PHE A 59 24.66 29.44 -3.40
N ASN A 60 23.87 29.34 -2.34
CA ASN A 60 24.03 30.16 -1.15
C ASN A 60 25.34 29.80 -0.43
N THR A 61 26.07 30.81 0.10
CA THR A 61 27.27 30.59 0.91
C THR A 61 26.93 29.87 2.21
N ASP A 62 25.81 30.24 2.82
CA ASP A 62 25.22 29.60 3.99
C ASP A 62 23.83 29.07 3.63
N CYS A 63 23.56 27.81 3.98
CA CYS A 63 22.22 27.25 3.87
C CYS A 63 21.24 28.03 4.76
N PRO A 64 20.11 28.53 4.23
CA PRO A 64 19.13 29.30 4.99
C PRO A 64 18.24 28.42 5.90
N HIS A 65 18.32 27.09 5.77
CA HIS A 65 17.32 26.15 6.29
C HIS A 65 17.75 25.32 7.51
N LYS A 66 18.65 25.85 8.35
CA LYS A 66 19.24 25.11 9.48
C LYS A 66 18.15 24.58 10.44
N PRO A 67 18.26 23.33 10.95
CA PRO A 67 19.36 22.38 10.78
C PRO A 67 19.26 21.50 9.51
N TRP A 68 18.24 21.68 8.68
CA TRP A 68 17.93 20.86 7.51
C TRP A 68 18.72 21.30 6.28
N CYS A 69 20.03 21.11 6.34
CA CYS A 69 20.98 21.51 5.31
C CYS A 69 21.78 20.31 4.82
N TRP A 70 21.60 19.93 3.56
CA TRP A 70 22.36 18.88 2.90
C TRP A 70 23.19 19.49 1.77
N GLY A 71 24.51 19.31 1.78
CA GLY A 71 25.38 19.81 0.71
C GLY A 71 25.32 21.34 0.52
N ALA A 72 25.54 21.79 -0.72
CA ALA A 72 25.43 23.17 -1.15
C ALA A 72 23.99 23.49 -1.58
N ASP A 73 23.40 24.53 -1.00
CA ASP A 73 22.00 24.92 -1.14
C ASP A 73 21.81 25.88 -2.33
N PHE A 74 20.91 25.55 -3.26
CA PHE A 74 20.69 26.38 -4.45
C PHE A 74 20.07 27.72 -4.06
N ASN A 75 20.58 28.81 -4.65
CA ASN A 75 19.99 30.14 -4.50
C ASN A 75 18.73 30.24 -5.39
N HIS A 76 17.56 29.88 -4.83
CA HIS A 76 16.30 29.80 -5.58
C HIS A 76 15.74 31.15 -6.05
N GLU A 77 16.30 32.27 -5.57
CA GLU A 77 15.94 33.62 -6.02
C GLU A 77 16.90 34.16 -7.10
N SER A 78 17.92 33.38 -7.47
CA SER A 78 18.83 33.71 -8.57
C SER A 78 18.18 33.42 -9.92
N PRO A 79 18.10 34.40 -10.85
CA PRO A 79 17.59 34.16 -12.20
C PRO A 79 18.38 33.09 -12.97
N LEU A 80 19.67 32.90 -12.63
CA LEU A 80 20.50 31.85 -13.23
C LEU A 80 20.06 30.46 -12.78
N VAL A 81 19.67 30.33 -11.50
CA VAL A 81 19.17 29.08 -10.92
C VAL A 81 17.77 28.78 -11.45
N GLU A 82 16.89 29.77 -11.55
CA GLU A 82 15.58 29.61 -12.20
C GLU A 82 15.74 29.05 -13.62
N GLN A 83 16.59 29.67 -14.44
CA GLN A 83 16.86 29.19 -15.81
C GLN A 83 17.52 27.81 -15.86
N LEU A 84 18.32 27.44 -14.86
CA LEU A 84 18.90 26.10 -14.76
C LEU A 84 17.80 25.07 -14.47
N ILE A 85 16.96 25.32 -13.47
CA ILE A 85 15.83 24.47 -13.09
C ILE A 85 14.89 24.27 -14.27
N ASP A 86 14.51 25.35 -14.95
CA ASP A 86 13.60 25.31 -16.11
C ASP A 86 14.20 24.46 -17.25
N ARG A 87 15.50 24.61 -17.52
CA ARG A 87 16.21 23.80 -18.54
C ARG A 87 16.32 22.33 -18.16
N VAL A 88 16.58 22.02 -16.89
CA VAL A 88 16.62 20.63 -16.40
C VAL A 88 15.26 19.98 -16.60
N ASN A 89 14.20 20.61 -16.11
CA ASN A 89 12.84 20.08 -16.20
C ASN A 89 12.40 19.93 -17.67
N SER A 90 12.63 20.96 -18.50
CA SER A 90 12.33 20.89 -19.92
C SER A 90 13.05 19.74 -20.60
N TYR A 91 14.34 19.54 -20.32
CA TYR A 91 15.13 18.48 -20.94
C TYR A 91 14.55 17.09 -20.65
N TRP A 92 14.18 16.80 -19.41
CA TRP A 92 13.61 15.49 -19.07
C TRP A 92 12.22 15.29 -19.68
N LEU A 93 11.39 16.35 -19.75
CA LEU A 93 10.08 16.29 -20.40
C LEU A 93 10.16 16.13 -21.92
N THR A 94 11.11 16.77 -22.60
CA THR A 94 11.19 16.73 -24.07
C THR A 94 12.00 15.54 -24.55
N GLU A 95 13.13 15.25 -23.89
CA GLU A 95 14.14 14.35 -24.42
C GLU A 95 13.98 12.91 -23.93
N TYR A 96 13.51 12.76 -22.69
CA TYR A 96 13.16 11.47 -22.10
C TYR A 96 11.65 11.23 -22.04
N LYS A 97 10.84 12.27 -22.21
CA LYS A 97 9.37 12.18 -22.18
C LYS A 97 8.84 11.61 -20.87
N VAL A 98 9.45 11.97 -19.75
CA VAL A 98 8.85 11.67 -18.43
C VAL A 98 7.53 12.42 -18.28
N ASP A 99 6.64 11.90 -17.46
CA ASP A 99 5.29 12.44 -17.29
C ASP A 99 5.21 13.48 -16.16
N GLY A 100 6.30 13.69 -15.43
CA GLY A 100 6.38 14.66 -14.37
C GLY A 100 7.49 14.35 -13.37
N PHE A 101 7.44 15.07 -12.25
CA PHE A 101 8.52 15.08 -11.27
C PHE A 101 7.98 14.99 -9.85
N ARG A 102 8.72 14.28 -8.99
CA ARG A 102 8.70 14.48 -7.53
C ARG A 102 9.89 15.35 -7.16
N PHE A 103 9.63 16.50 -6.56
CA PHE A 103 10.68 17.41 -6.10
C PHE A 103 11.02 17.09 -4.64
N ASP A 104 12.29 16.78 -4.42
CA ASP A 104 12.88 16.51 -3.11
C ASP A 104 12.97 17.77 -2.26
N PHE A 105 12.66 17.65 -0.97
CA PHE A 105 12.81 18.70 0.03
C PHE A 105 12.39 20.10 -0.45
N THR A 106 11.17 20.23 -0.95
CA THR A 106 10.70 21.51 -1.53
C THR A 106 10.59 22.65 -0.51
N LYS A 107 10.69 22.34 0.79
CA LYS A 107 10.78 23.32 1.88
C LYS A 107 11.92 24.31 1.71
N GLY A 108 13.02 23.92 1.08
CA GLY A 108 14.16 24.80 0.85
C GLY A 108 14.18 25.48 -0.52
N PHE A 109 13.07 25.49 -1.27
CA PHE A 109 12.98 26.21 -2.55
C PHE A 109 12.75 27.72 -2.32
N THR A 110 13.54 28.32 -1.45
CA THR A 110 13.40 29.69 -0.93
C THR A 110 14.72 30.12 -0.29
N ASN A 111 15.01 31.42 -0.21
CA ASN A 111 16.14 31.90 0.60
C ASN A 111 15.70 32.43 1.97
N THR A 112 14.41 32.32 2.31
CA THR A 112 13.89 32.70 3.62
C THR A 112 14.59 31.90 4.72
N VAL A 113 15.29 32.61 5.61
CA VAL A 113 15.99 32.00 6.74
C VAL A 113 14.97 31.46 7.75
N SER A 114 14.85 30.15 7.85
CA SER A 114 13.91 29.44 8.74
C SER A 114 14.29 27.96 8.85
N ASP A 115 13.50 27.15 9.54
CA ASP A 115 13.62 25.68 9.51
C ASP A 115 12.77 25.03 8.40
N GLY A 116 12.07 25.84 7.58
CA GLY A 116 11.25 25.42 6.46
C GLY A 116 9.84 24.93 6.81
N TRP A 117 9.46 24.83 8.09
CA TRP A 117 8.17 24.22 8.49
C TRP A 117 6.98 25.17 8.42
N ALA A 118 7.21 26.44 8.73
CA ALA A 118 6.17 27.48 8.65
C ALA A 118 5.82 27.81 7.19
N LYS A 119 4.64 28.42 7.01
CA LYS A 119 4.23 28.98 5.72
C LYS A 119 5.23 30.03 5.23
N ASP A 120 5.63 29.93 3.96
CA ASP A 120 6.54 30.87 3.29
C ASP A 120 5.97 31.32 1.93
N ASP A 121 5.60 32.60 1.84
CA ASP A 121 5.04 33.18 0.61
C ASP A 121 6.06 33.29 -0.54
N ALA A 122 7.36 33.45 -0.23
CA ALA A 122 8.41 33.46 -1.25
C ALA A 122 8.55 32.07 -1.89
N ARG A 123 8.59 31.03 -1.05
CA ARG A 123 8.59 29.62 -1.49
C ARG A 123 7.38 29.28 -2.35
N ILE A 124 6.19 29.70 -1.94
CA ILE A 124 4.96 29.51 -2.74
C ILE A 124 5.12 30.17 -4.12
N GLY A 125 5.65 31.40 -4.17
CA GLY A 125 5.91 32.10 -5.43
C GLY A 125 6.87 31.33 -6.35
N ASN A 126 8.00 30.89 -5.80
CA ASN A 126 9.03 30.14 -6.53
C ASN A 126 8.49 28.82 -7.10
N LEU A 127 7.74 28.07 -6.29
CA LEU A 127 7.14 26.79 -6.70
C LEU A 127 6.07 26.98 -7.79
N LYS A 128 5.24 28.03 -7.70
CA LYS A 128 4.25 28.36 -8.74
C LYS A 128 4.92 28.74 -10.06
N ARG A 129 5.95 29.58 -10.01
CA ARG A 129 6.75 29.95 -11.18
C ARG A 129 7.34 28.70 -11.84
N MET A 130 7.98 27.83 -11.07
CA MET A 130 8.55 26.58 -11.57
C MET A 130 7.48 25.69 -12.22
N ALA A 131 6.32 25.52 -11.57
CA ALA A 131 5.22 24.72 -12.12
C ALA A 131 4.68 25.30 -13.43
N ASP A 132 4.54 26.62 -13.54
CA ASP A 132 4.10 27.29 -14.77
C ASP A 132 5.07 27.02 -15.94
N GLU A 133 6.39 27.06 -15.71
CA GLU A 133 7.38 26.74 -16.75
C GLU A 133 7.32 25.26 -17.16
N ILE A 134 7.12 24.34 -16.21
CA ILE A 134 6.88 22.92 -16.49
C ILE A 134 5.63 22.74 -17.37
N TRP A 135 4.53 23.40 -17.03
CA TRP A 135 3.27 23.27 -17.75
C TRP A 135 3.25 23.98 -19.10
N LYS A 136 4.12 24.97 -19.34
CA LYS A 136 4.38 25.50 -20.69
C LYS A 136 4.98 24.46 -21.62
N VAL A 137 5.85 23.58 -21.09
CA VAL A 137 6.46 22.48 -21.87
C VAL A 137 5.48 21.33 -22.05
N ASN A 138 4.81 20.90 -20.97
CA ASN A 138 3.78 19.89 -21.01
C ASN A 138 2.65 20.21 -19.99
N PRO A 139 1.46 20.63 -20.45
CA PRO A 139 0.36 21.04 -19.55
C PRO A 139 -0.22 19.88 -18.73
N ASN A 140 0.11 18.63 -19.07
CA ASN A 140 -0.32 17.45 -18.32
C ASN A 140 0.76 16.92 -17.37
N ALA A 141 1.92 17.58 -17.28
CA ALA A 141 3.01 17.11 -16.43
C ALA A 141 2.62 17.15 -14.95
N TYR A 142 2.90 16.06 -14.23
CA TYR A 142 2.72 16.00 -12.79
C TYR A 142 3.82 16.80 -12.07
N VAL A 143 3.41 17.69 -11.18
CA VAL A 143 4.30 18.41 -10.26
C VAL A 143 3.99 17.93 -8.85
N ILE A 144 4.84 17.05 -8.32
CA ILE A 144 4.66 16.41 -7.01
C ILE A 144 5.70 16.96 -6.04
N LEU A 145 5.28 17.37 -4.85
CA LEU A 145 6.17 17.95 -3.86
C LEU A 145 6.28 17.04 -2.63
N GLU A 146 7.51 16.67 -2.28
CA GLU A 146 7.82 16.38 -0.88
C GLU A 146 7.85 17.70 -0.13
N HIS A 147 6.69 18.06 0.45
CA HIS A 147 6.49 19.37 1.07
C HIS A 147 6.37 19.27 2.58
N LEU A 148 5.36 18.59 3.15
CA LEU A 148 5.24 18.34 4.60
C LEU A 148 5.42 19.61 5.46
N THR A 149 4.83 20.73 5.03
CA THR A 149 4.87 22.04 5.71
C THR A 149 3.55 22.34 6.41
N ASP A 150 3.38 23.56 6.91
CA ASP A 150 2.08 24.07 7.34
C ASP A 150 0.99 23.81 6.29
N ASN A 151 -0.12 23.21 6.73
CA ASN A 151 -1.22 22.79 5.87
C ASN A 151 -1.85 23.93 5.06
N SER A 152 -1.75 25.19 5.52
CA SER A 152 -2.27 26.33 4.76
C SER A 152 -1.47 26.58 3.48
N GLU A 153 -0.17 26.31 3.48
CA GLU A 153 0.68 26.37 2.29
C GLU A 153 0.42 25.18 1.36
N GLU A 154 0.41 23.95 1.90
CA GLU A 154 0.10 22.76 1.11
C GLU A 154 -1.25 22.89 0.39
N LYS A 155 -2.26 23.45 1.06
CA LYS A 155 -3.58 23.73 0.46
C LYS A 155 -3.48 24.69 -0.73
N ILE A 156 -2.73 25.78 -0.61
CA ILE A 156 -2.55 26.76 -1.69
C ILE A 156 -1.90 26.10 -2.91
N LEU A 157 -0.87 25.29 -2.69
CA LEU A 157 -0.14 24.59 -3.76
C LEU A 157 -0.99 23.48 -4.39
N ALA A 158 -1.76 22.76 -3.57
CA ALA A 158 -2.71 21.75 -4.03
C ALA A 158 -3.74 22.37 -4.97
N GLU A 159 -4.40 23.45 -4.53
CA GLU A 159 -5.41 24.17 -5.31
C GLU A 159 -4.84 24.85 -6.56
N TYR A 160 -3.53 25.11 -6.60
CA TYR A 160 -2.83 25.60 -7.79
C TYR A 160 -2.66 24.53 -8.88
N GLY A 161 -2.73 23.24 -8.52
CA GLY A 161 -2.57 22.12 -9.46
C GLY A 161 -1.40 21.19 -9.16
N MET A 162 -0.60 21.48 -8.13
CA MET A 162 0.48 20.59 -7.68
C MET A 162 -0.09 19.47 -6.81
N MET A 163 0.64 18.36 -6.69
CA MET A 163 0.33 17.27 -5.77
C MET A 163 1.33 17.23 -4.62
N LEU A 164 0.88 16.78 -3.45
CA LEU A 164 1.65 16.87 -2.21
C LEU A 164 1.74 15.50 -1.54
N TRP A 165 2.92 15.17 -1.02
CA TRP A 165 3.09 13.99 -0.19
C TRP A 165 2.30 14.09 1.12
N GLY A 166 1.57 13.03 1.46
CA GLY A 166 0.76 12.90 2.66
C GLY A 166 1.26 11.79 3.55
N ASN A 167 2.23 12.10 4.42
CA ASN A 167 2.79 11.13 5.34
C ASN A 167 1.75 10.63 6.36
N MET A 168 1.47 9.33 6.33
CA MET A 168 0.64 8.65 7.32
C MET A 168 1.33 7.42 7.91
N ASN A 169 2.64 7.26 7.71
CA ASN A 169 3.38 6.07 8.10
C ASN A 169 3.24 5.75 9.59
N GLY A 170 3.49 6.72 10.47
CA GLY A 170 3.38 6.52 11.92
C GLY A 170 2.00 6.02 12.33
N LYS A 171 0.94 6.63 11.78
CA LYS A 171 -0.46 6.30 12.11
C LYS A 171 -0.84 4.90 11.61
N TYR A 172 -0.46 4.55 10.38
CA TYR A 172 -0.70 3.20 9.85
C TYR A 172 0.09 2.14 10.60
N ASN A 173 1.34 2.44 11.01
CA ASN A 173 2.14 1.55 11.85
C ASN A 173 1.47 1.27 13.19
N GLU A 174 1.03 2.30 13.92
CA GLU A 174 0.30 2.09 15.18
C GLU A 174 -0.99 1.27 14.96
N ALA A 175 -1.73 1.58 13.88
CA ALA A 175 -2.93 0.83 13.53
C ALA A 175 -2.63 -0.65 13.27
N THR A 176 -1.67 -0.97 12.40
CA THR A 176 -1.37 -2.36 12.02
C THR A 176 -0.77 -3.15 13.18
N MET A 177 0.04 -2.52 14.03
CA MET A 177 0.57 -3.13 15.26
C MET A 177 -0.51 -3.36 16.33
N GLY A 178 -1.71 -2.82 16.17
CA GLY A 178 -2.82 -3.03 17.10
C GLY A 178 -2.82 -2.10 18.30
N TYR A 179 -2.27 -0.89 18.15
CA TYR A 179 -2.26 0.13 19.18
C TYR A 179 -3.11 1.35 18.78
N ASN A 180 -4.18 1.61 19.53
CA ASN A 180 -5.25 2.52 19.12
C ASN A 180 -5.57 3.62 20.14
N GLU A 181 -4.84 3.69 21.26
CA GLU A 181 -5.04 4.67 22.31
C GLU A 181 -4.62 6.08 21.88
N GLY A 182 -5.25 7.11 22.46
CA GLY A 182 -4.85 8.51 22.26
C GLY A 182 -4.84 8.97 20.80
N SER A 183 -5.68 8.38 19.92
CA SER A 183 -5.75 8.70 18.48
C SER A 183 -4.42 8.52 17.73
N LYS A 184 -3.50 7.71 18.26
CA LYS A 184 -2.21 7.46 17.62
C LYS A 184 -2.32 6.60 16.36
N SER A 185 -3.43 5.87 16.19
CA SER A 185 -3.78 5.16 14.95
C SER A 185 -4.85 5.86 14.11
N ASP A 186 -5.11 7.15 14.35
CA ASP A 186 -6.04 7.91 13.52
C ASP A 186 -5.45 8.15 12.12
N VAL A 187 -6.02 7.46 11.13
CA VAL A 187 -5.58 7.51 9.73
C VAL A 187 -6.39 8.51 8.88
N SER A 188 -7.23 9.35 9.50
CA SER A 188 -8.06 10.33 8.78
C SER A 188 -7.24 11.31 7.94
N GLY A 189 -6.01 11.63 8.36
CA GLY A 189 -5.07 12.52 7.65
C GLY A 189 -4.63 12.07 6.26
N VAL A 190 -4.95 10.83 5.85
CA VAL A 190 -4.73 10.31 4.49
C VAL A 190 -5.74 10.87 3.47
N SER A 191 -6.82 11.49 3.95
CA SER A 191 -7.83 12.14 3.12
C SER A 191 -7.56 13.62 2.99
N TYR A 192 -7.58 14.14 1.75
CA TYR A 192 -7.49 15.57 1.49
C TYR A 192 -8.59 16.38 2.20
N LYS A 193 -9.76 15.77 2.45
CA LYS A 193 -10.86 16.44 3.14
C LYS A 193 -10.61 16.68 4.63
N SER A 194 -9.92 15.78 5.32
CA SER A 194 -9.58 16.00 6.74
C SER A 194 -8.56 17.13 6.89
N ARG A 195 -7.86 17.46 5.80
CA ARG A 195 -6.96 18.62 5.68
C ARG A 195 -7.65 19.90 5.22
N ASN A 196 -8.98 19.87 5.04
CA ASN A 196 -9.79 20.98 4.50
C ASN A 196 -9.39 21.43 3.09
N TRP A 197 -8.89 20.51 2.26
CA TRP A 197 -8.58 20.78 0.85
C TRP A 197 -9.83 20.57 -0.02
N THR A 198 -9.92 21.32 -1.11
CA THR A 198 -11.04 21.24 -2.06
C THR A 198 -10.76 20.30 -3.24
N VAL A 199 -9.48 19.99 -3.48
CA VAL A 199 -9.01 19.11 -4.57
C VAL A 199 -8.30 17.87 -4.01
N PRO A 200 -8.44 16.70 -4.66
CA PRO A 200 -7.83 15.45 -4.20
C PRO A 200 -6.36 15.35 -4.62
N HIS A 201 -5.54 16.36 -4.35
CA HIS A 201 -4.12 16.40 -4.73
C HIS A 201 -3.16 15.93 -3.63
N LEU A 202 -3.69 15.27 -2.60
CA LEU A 202 -2.89 14.63 -1.54
C LEU A 202 -2.51 13.20 -1.95
N ILE A 203 -1.22 12.96 -2.18
CA ILE A 203 -0.64 11.64 -2.37
C ILE A 203 -0.34 11.04 -1.01
N GLY A 204 -1.36 10.41 -0.41
CA GLY A 204 -1.20 9.71 0.85
C GLY A 204 -0.30 8.47 0.70
N TYR A 205 0.49 8.15 1.73
CA TYR A 205 1.29 6.93 1.77
C TYR A 205 1.36 6.31 3.18
N MET A 206 1.46 4.98 3.22
CA MET A 206 1.71 4.22 4.45
C MET A 206 3.20 3.97 4.69
N GLU A 207 3.96 3.91 3.61
CA GLU A 207 5.39 3.64 3.62
C GLU A 207 6.04 4.49 2.54
N SER A 208 7.28 4.90 2.79
CA SER A 208 8.14 5.53 1.81
C SER A 208 9.58 5.07 2.06
N HIS A 209 10.51 5.64 1.32
CA HIS A 209 11.94 5.47 1.56
C HIS A 209 12.45 6.10 2.87
N ASP A 210 11.66 6.92 3.57
CA ASP A 210 12.08 7.66 4.77
C ASP A 210 11.58 7.13 6.11
N GLU A 211 10.66 6.19 6.10
CA GLU A 211 10.11 5.65 7.34
C GLU A 211 10.16 4.13 7.36
N GLU A 212 10.03 3.59 8.57
CA GLU A 212 10.09 2.14 8.75
C GLU A 212 8.81 1.45 8.21
N ARG A 213 8.98 0.21 7.74
CA ARG A 213 7.92 -0.58 7.10
C ARG A 213 6.92 -1.15 8.11
N LEU A 214 5.66 -1.21 7.69
CA LEU A 214 4.55 -1.79 8.43
C LEU A 214 4.84 -3.24 8.79
N MET A 215 5.27 -4.05 7.82
CA MET A 215 5.49 -5.47 8.08
C MET A 215 6.64 -5.70 9.07
N TYR A 216 7.74 -4.95 8.95
CA TYR A 216 8.84 -5.02 9.92
C TYR A 216 8.36 -4.65 11.33
N LYS A 217 7.64 -3.52 11.49
CA LYS A 217 7.13 -3.11 12.79
C LYS A 217 6.09 -4.07 13.36
N ASN A 218 5.21 -4.64 12.53
CA ASN A 218 4.25 -5.66 12.95
C ASN A 218 4.95 -6.89 13.54
N ILE A 219 5.99 -7.41 12.88
CA ILE A 219 6.73 -8.58 13.36
C ILE A 219 7.47 -8.27 14.67
N GLN A 220 8.17 -7.13 14.74
CA GLN A 220 9.02 -6.82 15.88
C GLN A 220 8.21 -6.35 17.11
N TYR A 221 7.22 -5.49 16.88
CA TYR A 221 6.57 -4.69 17.91
C TYR A 221 5.05 -4.84 17.93
N GLY A 222 4.46 -5.71 17.09
CA GLY A 222 3.02 -5.96 17.08
C GLY A 222 2.49 -6.42 18.43
N ASN A 223 1.27 -5.99 18.76
CA ASN A 223 0.58 -6.35 19.98
C ASN A 223 0.14 -7.83 19.96
N THR A 224 0.01 -8.42 21.14
CA THR A 224 -0.36 -9.83 21.35
C THR A 224 -1.37 -9.93 22.48
N LEU A 225 -2.43 -10.69 22.26
CA LEU A 225 -3.41 -11.02 23.29
C LEU A 225 -3.85 -12.48 23.14
N GLY A 226 -3.62 -13.28 24.18
CA GLY A 226 -3.91 -14.72 24.13
C GLY A 226 -3.17 -15.41 22.98
N SER A 227 -3.91 -16.12 22.13
CA SER A 227 -3.36 -16.77 20.93
C SER A 227 -3.20 -15.84 19.72
N TYR A 228 -3.81 -14.65 19.74
CA TYR A 228 -3.70 -13.70 18.64
C TYR A 228 -2.43 -12.86 18.79
N SER A 229 -1.47 -13.06 17.90
CA SER A 229 -0.21 -12.32 17.89
C SER A 229 0.05 -11.69 16.53
N ILE A 230 0.15 -10.36 16.49
CA ILE A 230 0.52 -9.62 15.28
C ILE A 230 2.00 -9.87 14.92
N LYS A 231 2.81 -10.36 15.86
CA LYS A 231 4.21 -10.74 15.59
C LYS A 231 4.34 -12.00 14.73
N ASN A 232 3.27 -12.80 14.63
CA ASN A 232 3.24 -13.93 13.71
C ASN A 232 3.17 -13.40 12.26
N PRO A 233 4.04 -13.86 11.34
CA PRO A 233 4.06 -13.35 9.96
C PRO A 233 2.72 -13.46 9.21
N ALA A 234 1.97 -14.55 9.36
CA ALA A 234 0.68 -14.70 8.69
C ALA A 234 -0.34 -13.68 9.22
N THR A 235 -0.40 -13.50 10.54
CA THR A 235 -1.23 -12.44 11.15
C THR A 235 -0.78 -11.05 10.70
N ALA A 236 0.52 -10.77 10.70
CA ALA A 236 1.07 -9.49 10.26
C ALA A 236 0.69 -9.16 8.80
N LEU A 237 0.72 -10.13 7.89
CA LEU A 237 0.25 -9.96 6.51
C LEU A 237 -1.23 -9.60 6.46
N GLN A 238 -2.08 -10.27 7.24
CA GLN A 238 -3.50 -9.92 7.36
C GLN A 238 -3.70 -8.49 7.91
N ARG A 239 -2.83 -8.01 8.80
CA ARG A 239 -2.86 -6.62 9.26
C ARG A 239 -2.53 -5.63 8.13
N VAL A 240 -1.63 -5.99 7.22
CA VAL A 240 -1.35 -5.17 6.03
C VAL A 240 -2.53 -5.22 5.03
N GLU A 241 -3.21 -6.36 4.86
CA GLU A 241 -4.47 -6.45 4.09
C GLU A 241 -5.55 -5.51 4.66
N LEU A 242 -5.71 -5.52 5.99
CA LEU A 242 -6.62 -4.63 6.72
C LEU A 242 -6.24 -3.16 6.49
N ALA A 243 -4.96 -2.79 6.60
CA ALA A 243 -4.52 -1.41 6.31
C ALA A 243 -4.79 -1.00 4.85
N ALA A 244 -4.55 -1.89 3.90
CA ALA A 244 -4.81 -1.64 2.47
C ALA A 244 -6.27 -1.30 2.22
N ASN A 245 -7.21 -1.98 2.87
CA ASN A 245 -8.64 -1.67 2.81
C ASN A 245 -8.96 -0.26 3.30
N PHE A 246 -8.23 0.26 4.29
CA PHE A 246 -8.42 1.61 4.84
C PHE A 246 -7.52 2.67 4.20
N PHE A 247 -6.70 2.28 3.23
CA PHE A 247 -5.79 3.16 2.50
C PHE A 247 -6.25 3.34 1.05
N LEU A 248 -6.42 2.24 0.33
CA LEU A 248 -6.78 2.21 -1.08
C LEU A 248 -8.26 2.50 -1.33
N THR A 249 -9.14 2.43 -0.34
CA THR A 249 -10.55 2.82 -0.54
C THR A 249 -10.81 4.30 -0.28
N VAL A 250 -9.84 5.03 0.29
CA VAL A 250 -9.95 6.48 0.50
C VAL A 250 -9.70 7.20 -0.84
N PRO A 251 -10.62 8.08 -1.29
CA PRO A 251 -10.45 8.83 -2.54
C PRO A 251 -9.16 9.67 -2.60
N GLY A 252 -8.71 9.96 -3.82
CA GLY A 252 -7.46 10.68 -4.12
C GLY A 252 -6.26 9.74 -4.32
N PRO A 253 -5.13 10.25 -4.86
CA PRO A 253 -3.97 9.46 -5.22
C PRO A 253 -3.33 8.80 -3.99
N LYS A 254 -2.68 7.66 -4.22
CA LYS A 254 -2.07 6.82 -3.19
C LYS A 254 -0.73 6.32 -3.71
N MET A 255 0.30 6.36 -2.87
CA MET A 255 1.60 5.80 -3.16
C MET A 255 1.78 4.48 -2.41
N ILE A 256 2.20 3.45 -3.13
CA ILE A 256 2.57 2.14 -2.60
C ILE A 256 4.09 2.04 -2.71
N TRP A 257 4.75 1.78 -1.60
CA TRP A 257 6.19 1.55 -1.58
C TRP A 257 6.52 0.15 -2.12
N GLN A 258 7.64 0.02 -2.85
CA GLN A 258 8.04 -1.22 -3.49
C GLN A 258 8.04 -2.40 -2.50
N PHE A 259 7.39 -3.51 -2.89
CA PHE A 259 7.18 -4.72 -2.08
C PHE A 259 6.27 -4.55 -0.85
N GLY A 260 5.70 -3.37 -0.59
CA GLY A 260 4.71 -3.18 0.47
C GLY A 260 3.46 -4.05 0.27
N GLU A 261 3.06 -4.22 -1.00
CA GLU A 261 1.99 -5.12 -1.45
C GLU A 261 2.33 -6.61 -1.32
N LEU A 262 3.56 -6.94 -0.94
CA LEU A 262 4.05 -8.29 -0.64
C LEU A 262 4.52 -8.43 0.82
N GLY A 263 4.30 -7.39 1.64
CA GLY A 263 4.65 -7.36 3.06
C GLY A 263 6.15 -7.24 3.30
N TYR A 264 6.83 -6.26 2.71
CA TYR A 264 8.29 -6.12 2.85
C TYR A 264 8.72 -5.95 4.31
N ASP A 265 9.45 -6.95 4.84
CA ASP A 265 9.72 -7.16 6.26
C ASP A 265 11.18 -6.93 6.65
N PHE A 266 12.02 -6.42 5.74
CA PHE A 266 13.33 -5.91 6.12
C PHE A 266 13.17 -4.56 6.83
N SER A 267 14.14 -4.14 7.64
CA SER A 267 14.17 -2.80 8.20
C SER A 267 14.67 -1.79 7.18
N ILE A 268 14.19 -0.54 7.25
CA ILE A 268 14.82 0.58 6.52
C ILE A 268 16.32 0.67 6.80
N ASN A 269 16.79 0.17 7.95
CA ASN A 269 18.18 0.12 8.37
C ASN A 269 18.86 -1.23 8.10
N THR A 270 18.30 -2.09 7.24
CA THR A 270 18.99 -3.30 6.78
C THR A 270 20.20 -2.95 5.93
N CYS A 271 21.37 -3.45 6.34
CA CYS A 271 22.64 -3.32 5.65
C CYS A 271 22.74 -4.25 4.45
N ASN A 272 23.42 -3.78 3.41
CA ASN A 272 23.75 -4.59 2.24
C ASN A 272 25.02 -5.42 2.47
N ASN A 273 24.95 -6.37 3.42
CA ASN A 273 26.01 -7.33 3.69
C ASN A 273 25.47 -8.77 3.67
N GLU A 274 26.36 -9.76 3.66
CA GLU A 274 25.98 -11.18 3.56
C GLU A 274 25.03 -11.63 4.68
N LEU A 275 25.06 -10.96 5.83
CA LEU A 275 24.27 -11.30 7.02
C LEU A 275 22.97 -10.49 7.14
N LEU A 276 22.74 -9.50 6.27
CA LEU A 276 21.60 -8.58 6.28
C LEU A 276 21.33 -7.95 7.67
N THR A 277 22.39 -7.54 8.37
CA THR A 277 22.29 -6.95 9.71
C THR A 277 21.47 -5.65 9.71
N VAL A 278 20.95 -5.24 10.86
CA VAL A 278 20.24 -3.95 11.02
C VAL A 278 21.14 -2.97 11.78
N ALA A 279 21.44 -1.82 11.18
CA ALA A 279 22.23 -0.75 11.81
C ALA A 279 21.86 0.63 11.25
N ASP A 280 21.89 1.66 12.09
CA ASP A 280 21.44 3.02 11.73
C ASP A 280 22.19 3.64 10.53
N GLY A 281 23.46 3.26 10.32
CA GLY A 281 24.24 3.72 9.16
C GLY A 281 23.82 3.14 7.81
N CYS A 282 22.92 2.16 7.79
CA CYS A 282 22.57 1.39 6.60
C CYS A 282 21.27 1.86 5.93
N ARG A 283 20.72 3.01 6.34
CA ARG A 283 19.46 3.54 5.80
C ARG A 283 19.47 3.67 4.28
N VAL A 284 20.55 4.23 3.73
CA VAL A 284 20.74 4.47 2.29
C VAL A 284 21.30 3.26 1.52
N ASP A 285 21.58 2.14 2.20
CA ASP A 285 22.05 0.93 1.54
C ASP A 285 20.99 0.36 0.59
N VAL A 286 21.44 -0.28 -0.50
CA VAL A 286 20.57 -1.07 -1.37
C VAL A 286 19.91 -2.19 -0.57
N LYS A 287 18.59 -2.25 -0.61
CA LYS A 287 17.81 -3.26 0.13
C LYS A 287 17.56 -4.51 -0.72
N PRO A 288 17.42 -5.70 -0.11
CA PRO A 288 17.22 -6.94 -0.85
C PRO A 288 15.98 -6.92 -1.75
N ILE A 289 16.13 -7.28 -3.02
CA ILE A 289 15.01 -7.52 -3.94
C ILE A 289 14.36 -8.87 -3.58
N ARG A 290 13.03 -8.91 -3.43
CA ARG A 290 12.30 -10.09 -2.91
C ARG A 290 11.21 -10.62 -3.83
N TRP A 291 11.54 -10.88 -5.09
CA TRP A 291 10.62 -11.55 -6.03
C TRP A 291 10.16 -12.94 -5.55
N THR A 292 10.96 -13.62 -4.72
CA THR A 292 10.59 -14.90 -4.12
C THR A 292 9.37 -14.83 -3.19
N TYR A 293 8.95 -13.63 -2.77
CA TYR A 293 7.73 -13.44 -1.97
C TYR A 293 6.48 -13.90 -2.71
N LEU A 294 6.46 -13.87 -4.04
CA LEU A 294 5.35 -14.38 -4.83
C LEU A 294 5.15 -15.89 -4.70
N TYR A 295 6.16 -16.63 -4.25
CA TYR A 295 6.04 -18.08 -3.99
C TYR A 295 5.47 -18.39 -2.61
N ASN A 296 5.41 -17.41 -1.71
CA ASN A 296 4.71 -17.56 -0.44
C ASN A 296 3.22 -17.24 -0.67
N PRO A 297 2.30 -18.18 -0.36
CA PRO A 297 0.88 -18.01 -0.64
C PRO A 297 0.23 -16.88 0.16
N ASP A 298 0.62 -16.63 1.41
CA ASP A 298 0.07 -15.52 2.20
C ASP A 298 0.48 -14.15 1.62
N ARG A 299 1.72 -14.04 1.12
CA ARG A 299 2.20 -12.84 0.44
C ARG A 299 1.57 -12.65 -0.93
N LEU A 300 1.40 -13.75 -1.68
CA LEU A 300 0.65 -13.72 -2.94
C LEU A 300 -0.80 -13.30 -2.71
N ARG A 301 -1.41 -13.73 -1.61
CA ARG A 301 -2.75 -13.30 -1.21
C ARG A 301 -2.77 -11.80 -0.92
N LEU A 302 -1.82 -11.27 -0.15
CA LEU A 302 -1.68 -9.83 0.10
C LEU A 302 -1.59 -9.05 -1.23
N TYR A 303 -0.76 -9.51 -2.16
CA TYR A 303 -0.65 -8.92 -3.49
C TYR A 303 -2.00 -8.93 -4.24
N LYS A 304 -2.73 -10.05 -4.20
CA LYS A 304 -4.06 -10.16 -4.80
C LYS A 304 -5.08 -9.21 -4.15
N VAL A 305 -5.01 -8.97 -2.84
CA VAL A 305 -5.86 -7.98 -2.15
C VAL A 305 -5.56 -6.57 -2.64
N PHE A 306 -4.28 -6.18 -2.73
CA PHE A 306 -3.88 -4.88 -3.30
C PHE A 306 -4.33 -4.75 -4.76
N ALA A 307 -4.15 -5.78 -5.58
CA ALA A 307 -4.57 -5.80 -6.97
C ALA A 307 -6.11 -5.66 -7.11
N ALA A 308 -6.88 -6.37 -6.28
CA ALA A 308 -8.34 -6.28 -6.27
C ALA A 308 -8.83 -4.88 -5.88
N LEU A 309 -8.26 -4.28 -4.83
CA LEU A 309 -8.57 -2.91 -4.41
C LEU A 309 -8.21 -1.88 -5.50
N ASN A 310 -7.06 -2.02 -6.15
CA ASN A 310 -6.67 -1.14 -7.26
C ASN A 310 -7.56 -1.31 -8.49
N LYS A 311 -8.00 -2.55 -8.79
CA LYS A 311 -9.00 -2.82 -9.83
C LYS A 311 -10.32 -2.10 -9.51
N LEU A 312 -10.81 -2.19 -8.28
CA LEU A 312 -12.00 -1.46 -7.84
C LEU A 312 -11.84 0.05 -8.02
N ARG A 313 -10.71 0.64 -7.60
CA ARG A 313 -10.42 2.07 -7.80
C ARG A 313 -10.44 2.50 -9.27
N LYS A 314 -10.00 1.61 -10.16
CA LYS A 314 -9.94 1.86 -11.61
C LYS A 314 -11.30 1.73 -12.28
N GLU A 315 -12.09 0.73 -11.90
CA GLU A 315 -13.32 0.34 -12.60
C GLU A 315 -14.59 0.94 -12.00
N GLN A 316 -14.59 1.26 -10.70
CA GLN A 316 -15.79 1.70 -9.99
C GLN A 316 -15.67 3.18 -9.60
N ALA A 317 -16.49 4.04 -10.21
CA ALA A 317 -16.46 5.49 -10.03
C ALA A 317 -16.65 5.94 -8.56
N VAL A 318 -17.30 5.11 -7.73
CA VAL A 318 -17.50 5.38 -6.29
C VAL A 318 -16.19 5.60 -5.53
N PHE A 319 -15.06 5.01 -5.95
CA PHE A 319 -13.76 5.22 -5.29
C PHE A 319 -13.10 6.57 -5.63
N GLN A 320 -13.69 7.34 -6.55
CA GLN A 320 -13.31 8.71 -6.88
C GLN A 320 -14.34 9.72 -6.37
N THR A 321 -15.34 9.27 -5.59
CA THR A 321 -16.44 10.11 -5.11
C THR A 321 -15.98 11.25 -4.20
N THR A 322 -16.73 12.34 -4.23
CA THR A 322 -16.68 13.41 -3.22
C THR A 322 -17.77 13.23 -2.15
N ASP A 323 -18.58 12.19 -2.18
CA ASP A 323 -19.53 11.87 -1.09
C ASP A 323 -19.04 10.64 -0.33
N PHE A 324 -18.25 10.88 0.72
CA PHE A 324 -17.71 9.85 1.58
C PHE A 324 -17.55 10.31 3.01
N ALA A 325 -17.64 9.35 3.94
CA ALA A 325 -17.46 9.54 5.37
C ALA A 325 -16.39 8.60 5.90
N LEU A 326 -15.55 9.11 6.82
CA LEU A 326 -14.50 8.35 7.49
C LEU A 326 -14.76 8.37 9.00
N ASN A 327 -14.83 7.18 9.61
CA ASN A 327 -14.70 7.03 11.05
C ASN A 327 -13.53 6.07 11.29
N VAL A 328 -12.33 6.65 11.36
CA VAL A 328 -11.06 5.90 11.27
C VAL A 328 -10.09 6.26 12.40
N ALA A 329 -10.59 6.89 13.47
CA ALA A 329 -9.77 7.28 14.62
C ALA A 329 -9.54 6.11 15.60
N GLY A 330 -10.61 5.41 15.97
CA GLY A 330 -10.58 4.31 16.95
C GLY A 330 -10.13 2.97 16.37
N ALA A 331 -10.18 1.90 17.17
CA ALA A 331 -9.81 0.54 16.74
C ALA A 331 -10.80 -0.05 15.73
N MET A 332 -12.10 0.19 15.92
CA MET A 332 -13.14 -0.17 14.95
C MET A 332 -13.25 0.95 13.93
N LYS A 333 -12.69 0.74 12.74
CA LYS A 333 -12.66 1.72 11.67
C LYS A 333 -13.72 1.40 10.63
N GLN A 334 -14.33 2.43 10.06
CA GLN A 334 -15.25 2.31 8.91
C GLN A 334 -15.10 3.45 7.91
N ILE A 335 -15.37 3.12 6.64
CA ILE A 335 -15.44 4.05 5.52
C ILE A 335 -16.76 3.80 4.80
N ALA A 336 -17.49 4.87 4.49
CA ALA A 336 -18.66 4.82 3.62
C ALA A 336 -18.42 5.69 2.38
N LEU A 337 -18.55 5.12 1.19
CA LEU A 337 -18.44 5.82 -0.09
C LEU A 337 -19.79 5.73 -0.80
N LYS A 338 -20.24 6.85 -1.38
CA LYS A 338 -21.54 6.92 -2.05
C LYS A 338 -21.39 7.43 -3.47
N SER A 339 -22.18 6.86 -4.36
CA SER A 339 -22.36 7.34 -5.73
C SER A 339 -23.77 7.00 -6.21
N ALA A 340 -24.15 7.50 -7.38
CA ALA A 340 -25.47 7.24 -7.95
C ALA A 340 -25.70 5.74 -8.27
N SER A 341 -24.64 4.99 -8.58
CA SER A 341 -24.74 3.60 -9.06
C SER A 341 -24.27 2.55 -8.05
N LEU A 342 -23.45 2.93 -7.08
CA LEU A 342 -22.82 2.01 -6.14
C LEU A 342 -22.53 2.72 -4.82
N ASN A 343 -22.89 2.09 -3.71
CA ASN A 343 -22.45 2.45 -2.38
C ASN A 343 -21.50 1.36 -1.84
N VAL A 344 -20.48 1.79 -1.11
CA VAL A 344 -19.47 0.92 -0.52
C VAL A 344 -19.36 1.20 0.97
N VAL A 345 -19.29 0.14 1.77
CA VAL A 345 -18.98 0.23 3.21
C VAL A 345 -17.79 -0.67 3.51
N VAL A 346 -16.72 -0.11 4.04
CA VAL A 346 -15.53 -0.83 4.50
C VAL A 346 -15.55 -0.84 6.02
N LEU A 347 -15.38 -2.01 6.63
CA LEU A 347 -15.33 -2.21 8.08
C LEU A 347 -14.02 -2.90 8.44
N GLY A 348 -13.45 -2.58 9.60
CA GLY A 348 -12.18 -3.15 10.03
C GLY A 348 -11.97 -3.08 11.52
N ASN A 349 -11.51 -4.18 12.10
CA ASN A 349 -11.12 -4.26 13.50
C ASN A 349 -9.61 -4.23 13.66
N PHE A 350 -9.07 -3.05 13.98
CA PHE A 350 -7.66 -2.84 14.27
C PHE A 350 -7.28 -3.17 15.72
N ASP A 351 -8.16 -3.76 16.53
CA ASP A 351 -7.81 -4.30 17.85
C ASP A 351 -7.22 -5.72 17.74
N VAL A 352 -6.71 -6.25 18.85
CA VAL A 352 -6.23 -7.64 19.03
C VAL A 352 -7.27 -8.54 19.70
N LYS A 353 -8.50 -8.05 19.84
CA LYS A 353 -9.65 -8.77 20.41
C LYS A 353 -10.88 -8.59 19.54
N GLU A 354 -11.84 -9.50 19.72
CA GLU A 354 -13.19 -9.30 19.19
C GLU A 354 -13.79 -8.00 19.73
N GLY A 355 -14.57 -7.33 18.89
CA GLY A 355 -15.44 -6.26 19.36
C GLY A 355 -16.63 -6.04 18.44
N LYS A 356 -17.48 -5.10 18.86
CA LYS A 356 -18.69 -4.71 18.15
C LYS A 356 -18.57 -3.29 17.63
N MET A 357 -19.20 -3.03 16.49
CA MET A 357 -19.32 -1.68 15.93
C MET A 357 -20.70 -1.45 15.35
N PHE A 358 -21.15 -0.20 15.37
CA PHE A 358 -22.33 0.24 14.65
C PHE A 358 -21.90 0.70 13.25
N ALA A 359 -22.09 -0.18 12.27
CA ALA A 359 -21.74 0.07 10.88
C ALA A 359 -22.79 0.99 10.24
N ASN A 360 -22.31 2.10 9.66
CA ASN A 360 -23.15 3.12 9.04
C ASN A 360 -23.38 2.79 7.56
N PHE A 361 -24.46 2.06 7.28
CA PHE A 361 -24.87 1.77 5.92
C PHE A 361 -25.70 2.93 5.34
N PRO A 362 -25.40 3.40 4.12
CA PRO A 362 -26.18 4.44 3.44
C PRO A 362 -27.67 4.13 3.26
N LYS A 363 -28.03 2.84 3.20
CA LYS A 363 -29.41 2.35 3.04
C LYS A 363 -29.57 0.94 3.60
N THR A 364 -30.80 0.58 3.95
CA THR A 364 -31.20 -0.80 4.28
C THR A 364 -31.31 -1.67 3.02
N GLY A 365 -31.36 -2.99 3.20
CA GLY A 365 -31.50 -3.97 2.12
C GLY A 365 -30.33 -4.95 2.05
N THR A 366 -30.23 -5.66 0.93
CA THR A 366 -29.16 -6.65 0.71
C THR A 366 -27.86 -5.97 0.30
N TRP A 367 -26.78 -6.34 0.99
CA TRP A 367 -25.41 -5.97 0.69
C TRP A 367 -24.57 -7.22 0.42
N TYR A 368 -23.53 -7.08 -0.40
CA TYR A 368 -22.67 -8.17 -0.86
C TYR A 368 -21.25 -7.95 -0.37
N ASP A 369 -20.71 -8.93 0.35
CA ASP A 369 -19.31 -8.95 0.76
C ASP A 369 -18.43 -9.24 -0.46
N TYR A 370 -17.54 -8.31 -0.79
CA TYR A 370 -16.71 -8.37 -1.99
C TYR A 370 -15.68 -9.50 -1.98
N TYR A 371 -15.26 -9.95 -0.80
CA TYR A 371 -14.22 -10.96 -0.66
C TYR A 371 -14.77 -12.38 -0.63
N THR A 372 -15.97 -12.56 -0.07
CA THR A 372 -16.58 -13.88 0.14
C THR A 372 -17.79 -14.14 -0.73
N GLY A 373 -18.38 -13.10 -1.34
CA GLY A 373 -19.64 -13.18 -2.07
C GLY A 373 -20.88 -13.39 -1.19
N LYS A 374 -20.71 -13.52 0.13
CA LYS A 374 -21.82 -13.70 1.08
C LYS A 374 -22.66 -12.43 1.14
N THR A 375 -23.96 -12.60 1.35
CA THR A 375 -24.90 -11.48 1.49
C THR A 375 -25.14 -11.13 2.96
N LEU A 376 -25.28 -9.84 3.25
CA LEU A 376 -25.74 -9.30 4.52
C LEU A 376 -27.07 -8.56 4.28
N ASN A 377 -28.13 -8.93 5.02
CA ASN A 377 -29.38 -8.18 5.02
C ASN A 377 -29.34 -7.10 6.09
N VAL A 378 -29.17 -5.84 5.68
CA VAL A 378 -29.11 -4.67 6.55
C VAL A 378 -30.51 -4.18 6.84
N THR A 379 -30.94 -4.26 8.10
CA THR A 379 -32.28 -3.87 8.54
C THR A 379 -32.31 -2.49 9.21
N SER A 380 -31.16 -1.96 9.59
CA SER A 380 -30.96 -0.62 10.13
C SER A 380 -29.74 0.03 9.48
N THR A 381 -29.82 1.32 9.16
CA THR A 381 -28.65 2.08 8.66
C THR A 381 -27.54 2.22 9.70
N SER A 382 -27.82 1.92 10.97
CA SER A 382 -26.86 1.74 12.05
C SER A 382 -26.97 0.29 12.55
N GLN A 383 -26.36 -0.63 11.81
CA GLN A 383 -26.41 -2.07 12.07
C GLN A 383 -25.26 -2.45 13.03
N GLU A 384 -25.55 -3.13 14.14
CA GLU A 384 -24.50 -3.71 14.97
C GLU A 384 -23.83 -4.89 14.23
N ILE A 385 -22.51 -4.86 14.12
CA ILE A 385 -21.68 -5.91 13.51
C ILE A 385 -20.61 -6.32 14.51
N THR A 386 -20.51 -7.63 14.78
CA THR A 386 -19.39 -8.23 15.51
C THR A 386 -18.24 -8.51 14.54
N MET A 387 -17.02 -8.12 14.93
CA MET A 387 -15.79 -8.25 14.17
C MET A 387 -14.72 -8.96 15.00
N GLN A 388 -14.11 -10.00 14.43
CA GLN A 388 -12.97 -10.70 15.02
C GLN A 388 -11.70 -9.82 14.98
N ALA A 389 -10.70 -10.15 15.79
CA ALA A 389 -9.42 -9.44 15.81
C ALA A 389 -8.77 -9.42 14.41
N GLY A 390 -8.45 -8.23 13.89
CA GLY A 390 -7.85 -8.07 12.56
C GLY A 390 -8.79 -8.32 11.38
N GLU A 391 -10.07 -8.58 11.62
CA GLU A 391 -11.04 -8.80 10.53
C GLU A 391 -11.29 -7.51 9.75
N TYR A 392 -11.45 -7.64 8.43
CA TYR A 392 -11.93 -6.58 7.54
C TYR A 392 -13.06 -7.11 6.66
N ARG A 393 -13.98 -6.23 6.28
CA ARG A 393 -15.06 -6.50 5.34
C ARG A 393 -15.26 -5.33 4.40
N LEU A 394 -15.57 -5.61 3.14
CA LEU A 394 -15.93 -4.60 2.14
C LEU A 394 -17.27 -5.01 1.55
N TYR A 395 -18.30 -4.20 1.81
CA TYR A 395 -19.65 -4.41 1.34
C TYR A 395 -19.98 -3.48 0.19
N THR A 396 -20.75 -4.00 -0.76
CA THR A 396 -21.33 -3.27 -1.89
C THR A 396 -22.84 -3.47 -1.90
N ASP A 397 -23.60 -2.43 -2.26
CA ASP A 397 -25.07 -2.52 -2.31
C ASP A 397 -25.61 -3.05 -3.65
N VAL A 398 -24.69 -3.39 -4.55
CA VAL A 398 -24.92 -4.08 -5.82
C VAL A 398 -23.83 -5.14 -5.96
N SER A 399 -24.17 -6.34 -6.43
CA SER A 399 -23.16 -7.38 -6.67
C SER A 399 -22.26 -6.98 -7.85
N ILE A 400 -20.95 -6.86 -7.59
CA ILE A 400 -19.93 -6.50 -8.59
C ILE A 400 -18.92 -7.65 -8.82
N GLY A 401 -19.33 -8.88 -8.50
CA GLY A 401 -18.46 -10.05 -8.46
C GLY A 401 -17.70 -10.20 -7.14
N VAL A 402 -16.86 -11.24 -7.07
CA VAL A 402 -16.06 -11.60 -5.89
C VAL A 402 -14.59 -11.46 -6.24
N ALA A 403 -13.78 -10.98 -5.30
CA ALA A 403 -12.33 -10.90 -5.47
C ALA A 403 -11.72 -12.31 -5.65
N ASP A 404 -10.94 -12.50 -6.73
CA ASP A 404 -10.14 -13.71 -6.89
C ASP A 404 -8.89 -13.65 -6.00
N LEU A 405 -9.03 -14.14 -4.78
CA LEU A 405 -7.96 -14.25 -3.80
C LEU A 405 -7.41 -15.68 -3.69
N ALA A 406 -7.74 -16.59 -4.61
CA ALA A 406 -7.34 -17.99 -4.51
C ALA A 406 -5.81 -18.12 -4.69
N THR A 407 -5.13 -18.64 -3.69
CA THR A 407 -3.70 -18.96 -3.76
C THR A 407 -3.51 -20.47 -3.64
N ALA A 408 -2.33 -20.97 -3.98
CA ALA A 408 -1.98 -22.33 -3.58
C ALA A 408 -2.17 -22.46 -2.07
N ILE A 409 -2.76 -23.57 -1.64
CA ILE A 409 -2.92 -23.85 -0.22
C ILE A 409 -1.50 -24.00 0.34
N SER A 410 -1.10 -23.06 1.18
CA SER A 410 0.11 -23.21 1.97
C SER A 410 -0.05 -24.45 2.83
N PRO A 411 0.94 -25.37 2.88
CA PRO A 411 1.04 -26.30 4.00
C PRO A 411 1.10 -25.58 5.35
N ASP A 412 1.45 -24.27 5.35
CA ASP A 412 1.64 -23.42 6.53
C ASP A 412 0.45 -22.52 6.90
N GLU A 413 -0.75 -22.69 6.30
CA GLU A 413 -1.97 -22.09 6.88
C GLU A 413 -2.31 -22.82 8.19
N THR A 414 -1.59 -22.46 9.26
CA THR A 414 -1.91 -22.84 10.64
C THR A 414 -3.08 -21.99 11.14
N ARG A 415 -4.24 -22.16 10.50
CA ARG A 415 -5.51 -22.17 11.23
C ARG A 415 -5.65 -23.57 11.81
N TYR A 416 -5.00 -23.78 12.96
CA TYR A 416 -4.95 -25.02 13.75
C TYR A 416 -5.32 -26.27 12.92
N ILE A 417 -4.35 -26.85 12.22
CA ILE A 417 -4.60 -28.00 11.34
C ILE A 417 -5.25 -29.11 12.17
N ALA A 418 -6.47 -29.52 11.81
CA ALA A 418 -7.05 -30.75 12.31
C ALA A 418 -6.25 -31.93 11.72
N GLU A 419 -5.95 -32.95 12.51
CA GLU A 419 -5.21 -34.12 12.02
C GLU A 419 -6.11 -34.93 11.07
N LEU A 420 -6.04 -34.66 9.76
CA LEU A 420 -6.84 -35.35 8.76
C LEU A 420 -6.11 -36.58 8.21
N LYS A 421 -6.68 -37.77 8.46
CA LYS A 421 -6.33 -39.04 7.82
C LYS A 421 -7.28 -39.29 6.65
N LEU A 422 -6.71 -39.68 5.51
CA LEU A 422 -7.45 -40.02 4.30
C LEU A 422 -7.01 -41.40 3.81
N PHE A 423 -7.95 -42.33 3.69
CA PHE A 423 -7.68 -43.68 3.16
C PHE A 423 -8.94 -44.35 2.59
N PRO A 424 -8.81 -45.26 1.61
CA PRO A 424 -7.58 -45.60 0.90
C PRO A 424 -7.16 -44.47 -0.07
N ASN A 425 -5.85 -44.34 -0.28
CA ASN A 425 -5.27 -43.53 -1.34
C ASN A 425 -4.13 -44.34 -1.99
N PRO A 426 -4.27 -44.82 -3.24
CA PRO A 426 -5.35 -44.50 -4.20
C PRO A 426 -6.73 -45.05 -3.82
N ALA A 427 -7.77 -44.34 -4.24
CA ALA A 427 -9.18 -44.66 -3.99
C ALA A 427 -9.87 -45.18 -5.26
N GLN A 428 -10.77 -46.15 -5.11
CA GLN A 428 -11.58 -46.68 -6.22
C GLN A 428 -13.06 -46.29 -6.12
N TYR A 429 -13.70 -46.52 -4.98
CA TYR A 429 -15.16 -46.33 -4.84
C TYR A 429 -15.52 -45.27 -3.81
N GLU A 430 -14.77 -45.22 -2.72
CA GLU A 430 -14.99 -44.36 -1.57
C GLU A 430 -13.66 -43.98 -0.93
N ILE A 431 -13.70 -42.90 -0.15
CA ILE A 431 -12.62 -42.51 0.77
C ILE A 431 -13.20 -42.30 2.17
N THR A 432 -12.39 -42.62 3.16
CA THR A 432 -12.63 -42.31 4.57
C THR A 432 -11.79 -41.10 4.96
N LEU A 433 -12.46 -40.10 5.52
CA LEU A 433 -11.87 -38.90 6.11
C LEU A 433 -12.03 -39.01 7.62
N GLN A 434 -10.91 -38.96 8.35
CA GLN A 434 -10.92 -39.03 9.80
C GLN A 434 -10.16 -37.85 10.39
N SER A 435 -10.79 -37.14 11.33
CA SER A 435 -10.23 -36.00 12.06
C SER A 435 -10.29 -36.25 13.57
N ASP A 436 -9.44 -35.53 14.30
CA ASP A 436 -9.48 -35.39 15.76
C ASP A 436 -10.67 -34.55 16.26
N GLU A 437 -11.35 -33.83 15.38
CA GLU A 437 -12.55 -33.04 15.68
C GLU A 437 -13.74 -33.41 14.79
N ILE A 438 -14.93 -32.92 15.17
CA ILE A 438 -16.14 -33.07 14.36
C ILE A 438 -15.98 -32.25 13.08
N ILE A 439 -16.02 -32.94 11.94
CA ILE A 439 -16.05 -32.35 10.61
C ILE A 439 -17.44 -31.74 10.40
N SER A 440 -17.51 -30.45 10.09
CA SER A 440 -18.72 -29.70 9.77
C SER A 440 -18.98 -29.59 8.26
N GLU A 441 -17.92 -29.59 7.46
CA GLU A 441 -18.02 -29.44 6.00
C GLU A 441 -16.93 -30.26 5.28
N VAL A 442 -17.26 -30.83 4.12
CA VAL A 442 -16.32 -31.53 3.22
C VAL A 442 -16.52 -31.01 1.79
N GLN A 443 -15.43 -30.66 1.11
CA GLN A 443 -15.41 -30.15 -0.26
C GLN A 443 -14.35 -30.87 -1.09
N PHE A 444 -14.73 -31.34 -2.29
CA PHE A 444 -13.84 -32.00 -3.25
C PHE A 444 -13.52 -31.10 -4.43
N TYR A 445 -12.26 -31.14 -4.89
CA TYR A 445 -11.78 -30.31 -5.99
C TYR A 445 -11.03 -31.12 -7.05
N ASP A 446 -11.15 -30.68 -8.30
CA ASP A 446 -10.24 -31.08 -9.37
C ASP A 446 -8.92 -30.28 -9.31
N ILE A 447 -7.97 -30.64 -10.18
CA ILE A 447 -6.67 -29.95 -10.30
C ILE A 447 -6.78 -28.48 -10.73
N ASN A 448 -7.93 -28.05 -11.24
CA ASN A 448 -8.19 -26.66 -11.65
C ASN A 448 -8.90 -25.86 -10.53
N GLY A 449 -9.09 -26.46 -9.34
CA GLY A 449 -9.75 -25.83 -8.20
C GLY A 449 -11.28 -25.76 -8.32
N ARG A 450 -11.90 -26.50 -9.24
CA ARG A 450 -13.37 -26.55 -9.34
C ARG A 450 -13.94 -27.47 -8.28
N ILE A 451 -14.98 -27.03 -7.58
CA ILE A 451 -15.71 -27.86 -6.61
C ILE A 451 -16.50 -28.92 -7.37
N LEU A 452 -16.25 -30.19 -7.07
CA LEU A 452 -16.92 -31.35 -7.67
C LEU A 452 -18.04 -31.89 -6.79
N GLN A 453 -17.83 -31.85 -5.47
CA GLN A 453 -18.77 -32.34 -4.47
C GLN A 453 -18.62 -31.52 -3.18
N HIS A 454 -19.73 -31.34 -2.47
CA HIS A 454 -19.79 -30.64 -1.19
C HIS A 454 -20.84 -31.31 -0.30
N SER A 455 -20.53 -31.53 0.97
CA SER A 455 -21.46 -32.00 1.99
C SER A 455 -21.25 -31.31 3.33
N ALA A 456 -22.35 -31.10 4.06
CA ALA A 456 -22.32 -30.73 5.46
C ALA A 456 -22.31 -32.00 6.32
N GLU A 457 -21.45 -32.03 7.33
CA GLU A 457 -21.19 -33.21 8.16
C GLU A 457 -21.35 -32.89 9.64
N ASN A 458 -21.43 -33.92 10.47
CA ASN A 458 -21.46 -33.79 11.93
C ASN A 458 -20.82 -35.02 12.60
N SER A 459 -19.69 -35.46 12.05
CA SER A 459 -18.96 -36.65 12.50
C SER A 459 -17.45 -36.39 12.43
N SER A 460 -16.67 -37.01 13.32
CA SER A 460 -15.21 -37.02 13.23
C SER A 460 -14.68 -38.00 12.17
N THR A 461 -15.54 -38.88 11.66
CA THR A 461 -15.24 -39.82 10.57
C THR A 461 -16.34 -39.74 9.52
N VAL A 462 -15.96 -39.43 8.28
CA VAL A 462 -16.86 -39.26 7.14
C VAL A 462 -16.43 -40.21 6.02
N ILE A 463 -17.38 -40.97 5.49
CA ILE A 463 -17.15 -41.84 4.31
C ILE A 463 -17.83 -41.17 3.12
N SER A 464 -17.05 -40.87 2.09
CA SER A 464 -17.52 -40.18 0.89
C SER A 464 -17.33 -41.07 -0.34
N SER A 465 -18.41 -41.25 -1.12
CA SER A 465 -18.30 -41.93 -2.41
C SER A 465 -17.57 -41.06 -3.42
N VAL A 466 -16.54 -41.62 -4.05
CA VAL A 466 -15.80 -41.00 -5.16
C VAL A 466 -16.02 -41.76 -6.47
N SER A 467 -17.00 -42.66 -6.52
CA SER A 467 -17.24 -43.56 -7.66
C SER A 467 -17.58 -42.82 -8.95
N ASN A 468 -18.20 -41.64 -8.84
CA ASN A 468 -18.58 -40.81 -9.99
C ASN A 468 -17.44 -39.94 -10.52
N LEU A 469 -16.28 -39.95 -9.87
CA LEU A 469 -15.11 -39.18 -10.31
C LEU A 469 -14.30 -39.96 -11.35
N PRO A 470 -13.91 -39.34 -12.48
CA PRO A 470 -12.94 -39.93 -13.41
C PRO A 470 -11.60 -40.26 -12.73
N SER A 471 -10.80 -41.14 -13.32
CA SER A 471 -9.44 -41.38 -12.83
C SER A 471 -8.59 -40.11 -12.92
N GLY A 472 -7.88 -39.78 -11.85
CA GLY A 472 -7.11 -38.53 -11.78
C GLY A 472 -6.69 -38.12 -10.37
N TYR A 473 -6.08 -36.95 -10.28
CA TYR A 473 -5.70 -36.30 -9.03
C TYR A 473 -6.81 -35.39 -8.54
N TYR A 474 -7.10 -35.47 -7.24
CA TYR A 474 -8.15 -34.69 -6.58
C TYR A 474 -7.67 -34.20 -5.22
N PHE A 475 -8.31 -33.15 -4.75
CA PHE A 475 -8.11 -32.62 -3.41
C PHE A 475 -9.41 -32.69 -2.62
N VAL A 476 -9.30 -32.92 -1.32
CA VAL A 476 -10.42 -32.80 -0.38
C VAL A 476 -10.05 -31.82 0.71
N LYS A 477 -10.93 -30.85 0.94
CA LYS A 477 -10.86 -29.89 2.04
C LYS A 477 -11.95 -30.24 3.05
N ILE A 478 -11.62 -30.17 4.33
CA ILE A 478 -12.61 -30.22 5.41
C ILE A 478 -12.59 -28.93 6.21
N GLU A 479 -13.72 -28.62 6.84
CA GLU A 479 -13.81 -27.67 7.95
C GLU A 479 -14.35 -28.41 9.19
N THR A 480 -13.84 -28.11 10.38
CA THR A 480 -14.34 -28.67 11.64
C THR A 480 -15.31 -27.71 12.31
N GLN A 481 -16.10 -28.18 13.27
CA GLN A 481 -17.00 -27.32 14.05
C GLN A 481 -16.30 -26.18 14.79
N SER A 482 -15.02 -26.34 15.13
CA SER A 482 -14.23 -25.28 15.77
C SER A 482 -13.64 -24.27 14.77
N GLY A 483 -13.92 -24.46 13.47
CA GLY A 483 -13.43 -23.60 12.38
C GLY A 483 -12.04 -23.97 11.87
N LYS A 484 -11.50 -25.15 12.22
CA LYS A 484 -10.23 -25.66 11.71
C LYS A 484 -10.40 -26.18 10.30
N ILE A 485 -9.36 -26.06 9.47
CA ILE A 485 -9.39 -26.49 8.08
C ILE A 485 -8.23 -27.48 7.85
N ALA A 486 -8.48 -28.53 7.07
CA ALA A 486 -7.44 -29.43 6.59
C ALA A 486 -7.67 -29.82 5.13
N VAL A 487 -6.59 -30.02 4.37
CA VAL A 487 -6.63 -30.42 2.96
C VAL A 487 -5.73 -31.62 2.73
N LYS A 488 -6.23 -32.62 1.96
CA LYS A 488 -5.45 -33.78 1.52
C LYS A 488 -5.63 -34.03 0.03
N GLU A 489 -4.56 -34.47 -0.62
CA GLU A 489 -4.61 -34.99 -1.98
C GLU A 489 -4.97 -36.49 -1.97
N PHE A 490 -5.68 -36.94 -3.00
CA PHE A 490 -5.87 -38.35 -3.28
C PHE A 490 -5.93 -38.65 -4.78
N ILE A 491 -5.55 -39.89 -5.13
CA ILE A 491 -5.59 -40.39 -6.49
C ILE A 491 -6.82 -41.27 -6.65
N LYS A 492 -7.69 -40.95 -7.60
CA LYS A 492 -8.78 -41.83 -8.02
C LYS A 492 -8.27 -42.74 -9.13
N THR A 493 -8.36 -44.05 -8.93
CA THR A 493 -8.06 -45.05 -9.97
C THR A 493 -9.34 -45.57 -10.60
N SER A 494 -9.23 -46.10 -11.83
CA SER A 494 -10.33 -46.87 -12.43
C SER A 494 -10.48 -48.20 -11.70
N ASN A 495 -11.66 -48.83 -11.88
CA ASN A 495 -11.85 -50.22 -11.49
C ASN A 495 -10.94 -51.14 -12.29
#